data_AF-A0A968NZA9-F1
#
_entry.id   AF-A0A968NZA9-F1
#
_cell.length_a   1.000
_cell.length_b   1.000
_cell.length_c   1.000
_cell.angle_alpha   90.00
_cell.angle_beta   90.00
_cell.angle_gamma   90.00
#
_symmetry.space_group_name_H-M   'P 1'
#
loop_
_entity.id
_entity.type
_entity.pdbx_description
1 polymer ?
#
loop_
_entity_poly.entity_id
_entity_poly.type
_entity_poly.pdbx_seq_one_letter_code
_entity_poly.pdbx_strand_id
1 'polypeptide(L)'
;MVQPRHCRAVHLKRYEDEIASYDQAIAYKPDKHEAWYNKACCYGLQGNVEEAIENLQRAIELDSKYREMAKTDSDFDAIREDDRFKALIDEDK
;
A
#
# COMPACT_ATOMS: atom_id res chain seq x y z
N MET A 1 26.82 3.22 -26.11
CA MET A 1 26.54 3.52 -24.69
C MET A 1 25.05 3.86 -24.61
N VAL A 2 24.21 2.90 -24.23
CA VAL A 2 22.76 3.11 -24.11
C VAL A 2 22.41 2.84 -22.65
N GLN A 3 21.84 3.85 -22.00
CA GLN A 3 21.49 3.81 -20.59
C GLN A 3 20.47 2.68 -20.32
N PRO A 4 20.57 1.96 -19.19
CA PRO A 4 19.69 0.84 -18.89
C PRO A 4 18.25 1.33 -18.78
N ARG A 5 17.40 0.89 -19.71
CA ARG A 5 15.95 0.92 -19.56
C ARG A 5 15.64 0.06 -18.36
N HIS A 6 15.54 0.69 -17.20
CA HIS A 6 15.09 0.07 -15.96
C HIS A 6 13.71 -0.53 -16.23
N CYS A 7 13.67 -1.83 -16.51
CA CYS A 7 12.88 -2.86 -15.84
C CYS A 7 11.56 -2.45 -15.12
N ARG A 8 10.82 -1.44 -15.57
CA ARG A 8 9.54 -1.03 -14.96
C ARG A 8 8.50 -2.15 -15.00
N ALA A 9 8.56 -3.01 -16.01
CA ALA A 9 7.67 -4.16 -16.19
C ALA A 9 7.92 -5.32 -15.21
N VAL A 10 9.17 -5.54 -14.75
CA VAL A 10 9.44 -6.64 -13.81
C VAL A 10 8.97 -6.31 -12.39
N HIS A 11 8.92 -5.02 -12.03
CA HIS A 11 8.40 -4.59 -10.74
C HIS A 11 6.86 -4.72 -10.70
N LEU A 12 6.17 -4.25 -11.75
CA LEU A 12 4.71 -4.37 -11.86
C LEU A 12 4.22 -5.82 -11.70
N LYS A 13 4.84 -6.74 -12.44
CA LYS A 13 4.47 -8.16 -12.38
C LYS A 13 4.69 -8.77 -10.98
N ARG A 14 5.76 -8.37 -10.29
CA ARG A 14 6.04 -8.86 -8.92
C ARG A 14 5.00 -8.36 -7.91
N TYR A 15 4.58 -7.10 -8.03
CA TYR A 15 3.56 -6.54 -7.16
C TYR A 15 2.20 -7.24 -7.37
N GLU A 16 1.83 -7.56 -8.60
CA GLU A 16 0.59 -8.31 -8.88
C GLU A 16 0.62 -9.72 -8.24
N ASP A 17 1.73 -10.44 -8.37
CA ASP A 17 1.92 -11.75 -7.70
C ASP A 17 1.92 -11.63 -6.16
N GLU A 18 2.49 -10.55 -5.61
CA GLU A 18 2.46 -10.26 -4.16
C GLU A 18 1.05 -9.93 -3.67
N ILE A 19 0.33 -9.06 -4.38
CA ILE A 19 -1.07 -8.71 -4.09
C ILE A 19 -1.93 -9.98 -4.05
N ALA A 20 -1.78 -10.88 -5.03
CA ALA A 20 -2.51 -12.15 -5.05
C ALA A 20 -2.17 -13.03 -3.84
N SER A 21 -0.91 -13.03 -3.39
CA SER A 21 -0.47 -13.75 -2.19
C SER A 21 -1.09 -13.15 -0.91
N TYR A 22 -1.18 -11.82 -0.83
CA TYR A 22 -1.84 -11.14 0.28
C TYR A 22 -3.35 -11.34 0.27
N ASP A 23 -4.02 -11.36 -0.89
CA ASP A 23 -5.44 -11.68 -1.01
C ASP A 23 -5.76 -13.08 -0.50
N GLN A 24 -4.91 -14.07 -0.82
CA GLN A 24 -5.05 -15.40 -0.23
C GLN A 24 -4.89 -15.31 1.29
N ALA A 25 -3.86 -14.64 1.80
CA ALA A 25 -3.65 -14.51 3.24
C ALA A 25 -4.84 -13.84 3.97
N ILE A 26 -5.43 -12.81 3.37
CA ILE A 26 -6.62 -12.10 3.85
C ILE A 26 -7.84 -13.03 3.82
N ALA A 27 -8.02 -13.83 2.76
CA ALA A 27 -9.11 -14.79 2.66
C ALA A 27 -9.04 -15.87 3.75
N TYR A 28 -7.83 -16.31 4.11
CA TYR A 28 -7.61 -17.25 5.22
C TYR A 28 -7.71 -16.57 6.60
N LYS A 29 -7.20 -15.34 6.73
CA LYS A 29 -7.16 -14.57 7.97
C LYS A 29 -7.43 -13.09 7.68
N PRO A 30 -8.70 -12.65 7.72
CA PRO A 30 -9.05 -11.26 7.43
C PRO A 30 -8.56 -10.30 8.51
N ASP A 31 -8.29 -10.80 9.72
CA ASP A 31 -7.72 -10.06 10.85
C ASP A 31 -6.20 -9.80 10.69
N LYS A 32 -5.59 -10.23 9.58
CA LYS A 32 -4.16 -10.04 9.35
C LYS A 32 -3.88 -8.63 8.82
N HIS A 33 -3.81 -7.66 9.73
CA HIS A 33 -3.49 -6.25 9.45
C HIS A 33 -2.20 -6.06 8.62
N GLU A 34 -1.18 -6.89 8.83
CA GLU A 34 0.07 -6.86 8.03
C GLU A 34 -0.16 -7.13 6.55
N ALA A 35 -1.09 -8.04 6.21
CA ALA A 35 -1.37 -8.38 4.81
C ALA A 35 -2.08 -7.22 4.11
N TRP A 36 -3.02 -6.56 4.78
CA TRP A 36 -3.68 -5.35 4.29
C TRP A 36 -2.69 -4.20 4.07
N TYR A 37 -1.80 -3.96 5.03
CA TYR A 37 -0.76 -2.93 4.92
C TYR A 37 0.19 -3.17 3.75
N ASN A 38 0.74 -4.38 3.65
CA ASN A 38 1.67 -4.70 2.57
C ASN A 38 0.99 -4.63 1.19
N LYS A 39 -0.28 -5.04 1.10
CA LYS A 39 -1.08 -4.88 -0.12
C LYS A 39 -1.25 -3.41 -0.49
N ALA A 40 -1.49 -2.54 0.50
CA ALA A 40 -1.55 -1.10 0.30
C ALA A 40 -0.22 -0.51 -0.20
N CYS A 41 0.92 -0.92 0.36
CA CYS A 41 2.25 -0.52 -0.12
C CYS A 41 2.47 -0.91 -1.59
N CYS A 42 2.12 -2.15 -1.97
CA CYS A 42 2.22 -2.60 -3.37
C CYS A 42 1.40 -1.69 -4.30
N TYR A 43 0.18 -1.31 -3.91
CA TYR A 43 -0.64 -0.39 -4.69
C TYR A 43 -0.11 1.05 -4.71
N GLY A 44 0.45 1.53 -3.60
CA GLY A 44 1.10 2.84 -3.52
C GLY A 44 2.28 2.94 -4.50
N LEU A 45 3.11 1.92 -4.54
CA LEU A 45 4.22 1.79 -5.50
C LEU A 45 3.76 1.65 -6.96
N GLN A 46 2.57 1.10 -7.19
CA GLN A 46 1.94 1.07 -8.51
C GLN A 46 1.32 2.42 -8.91
N GLY A 47 1.13 3.34 -7.96
CA GLY A 47 0.38 4.59 -8.14
C GLY A 47 -1.14 4.41 -8.11
N ASN A 48 -1.62 3.24 -7.68
CA ASN A 48 -3.04 2.94 -7.52
C ASN A 48 -3.53 3.49 -6.17
N VAL A 49 -3.81 4.79 -6.14
CA VAL A 49 -4.19 5.50 -4.91
C VAL A 49 -5.45 4.93 -4.26
N GLU A 50 -6.46 4.58 -5.06
CA GLU A 50 -7.76 4.13 -4.55
C GLU A 50 -7.63 2.84 -3.73
N GLU A 51 -7.06 1.81 -4.35
CA GLU A 51 -6.81 0.52 -3.70
C GLU A 51 -5.83 0.67 -2.52
N ALA A 52 -4.78 1.50 -2.65
CA ALA A 52 -3.84 1.72 -1.56
C ALA A 52 -4.54 2.28 -0.31
N ILE A 53 -5.41 3.29 -0.48
CA ILE A 53 -6.14 3.92 0.61
C ILE A 53 -7.13 2.94 1.24
N GLU A 54 -7.90 2.19 0.45
CA GLU A 54 -8.87 1.23 0.98
C GLU A 54 -8.19 0.12 1.81
N ASN A 55 -7.10 -0.45 1.29
CA ASN A 55 -6.35 -1.50 2.00
C ASN A 55 -5.63 -0.94 3.24
N LEU A 56 -5.07 0.27 3.15
CA LEU A 56 -4.44 0.94 4.29
C LEU A 56 -5.47 1.26 5.38
N GLN A 57 -6.66 1.73 5.01
CA GLN A 57 -7.75 2.00 5.94
C GLN A 57 -8.12 0.73 6.72
N ARG A 58 -8.25 -0.42 6.05
CA ARG A 58 -8.49 -1.71 6.72
C ARG A 58 -7.36 -2.09 7.67
N ALA A 59 -6.11 -1.86 7.29
CA ALA A 59 -4.98 -2.10 8.17
C ALA A 59 -5.04 -1.22 9.44
N ILE A 60 -5.40 0.07 9.28
CA ILE A 60 -5.54 1.03 10.38
C ILE A 60 -6.73 0.69 11.29
N GLU A 61 -7.85 0.25 10.72
CA GLU A 61 -9.03 -0.20 11.49
C GLU A 61 -8.70 -1.38 12.40
N LEU A 62 -7.81 -2.28 11.96
CA LEU A 62 -7.34 -3.42 12.75
C LEU A 62 -6.24 -3.03 13.74
N ASP A 63 -5.29 -2.19 13.32
CA ASP A 63 -4.21 -1.70 14.17
C ASP A 63 -3.85 -0.26 13.79
N SER A 64 -4.12 0.65 14.72
CA SER A 64 -3.91 2.09 14.53
C SER A 64 -2.44 2.47 14.30
N LYS A 65 -1.46 1.60 14.60
CA LYS A 65 -0.04 1.89 14.36
C LYS A 65 0.28 2.12 12.89
N TYR A 66 -0.47 1.50 11.99
CA TYR A 66 -0.24 1.60 10.54
C TYR A 66 -0.48 3.00 10.00
N ARG A 67 -1.28 3.81 10.71
CA ARG A 67 -1.48 5.23 10.39
C ARG A 67 -0.16 5.99 10.48
N GLU A 68 0.53 5.84 11.60
CA GLU A 68 1.82 6.50 11.83
C GLU A 68 2.91 5.93 10.93
N MET A 69 2.89 4.61 10.68
CA MET A 69 3.82 4.00 9.72
C MET A 69 3.64 4.61 8.34
N ALA A 70 2.41 4.67 7.81
CA ALA A 70 2.12 5.19 6.49
C ALA A 70 2.53 6.67 6.30
N LYS A 71 2.51 7.48 7.37
CA LYS A 71 3.02 8.86 7.35
C LYS A 71 4.52 8.93 7.05
N THR A 72 5.29 7.95 7.51
CA THR A 72 6.74 7.91 7.37
C THR A 72 7.22 6.98 6.27
N ASP A 73 6.37 6.07 5.81
CA ASP A 73 6.73 5.07 4.82
C ASP A 73 6.88 5.68 3.43
N SER A 74 8.00 5.36 2.76
CA SER A 74 8.30 5.85 1.42
C SER A 74 7.43 5.21 0.35
N ASP A 75 6.84 4.05 0.62
CA ASP A 75 5.98 3.35 -0.35
C ASP A 75 4.73 4.17 -0.72
N PHE A 76 4.32 5.08 0.16
CA PHE A 76 3.21 6.00 -0.05
C PHE A 76 3.62 7.37 -0.55
N ASP A 77 4.91 7.64 -0.81
CA ASP A 77 5.36 8.95 -1.30
C ASP A 77 4.64 9.35 -2.60
N ALA A 78 4.34 8.37 -3.46
CA ALA A 78 3.61 8.57 -4.71
C ALA A 78 2.14 9.00 -4.50
N ILE A 79 1.55 8.66 -3.35
CA ILE A 79 0.13 8.91 -3.04
C ILE A 79 -0.07 9.90 -1.90
N ARG A 80 1.02 10.31 -1.21
CA ARG A 80 1.00 11.21 -0.05
C ARG A 80 0.43 12.59 -0.38
N GLU A 81 0.48 13.00 -1.65
CA GLU A 81 -0.10 14.27 -2.08
C GLU A 81 -1.63 14.22 -2.26
N ASP A 82 -2.25 13.04 -2.33
CA ASP A 82 -3.70 12.88 -2.50
C ASP A 82 -4.45 13.29 -1.23
N ASP A 83 -5.50 14.09 -1.39
CA ASP A 83 -6.30 14.61 -0.29
C ASP A 83 -6.97 13.51 0.53
N ARG A 84 -7.33 12.38 -0.09
CA ARG A 84 -7.92 11.22 0.60
C ARG A 84 -6.89 10.52 1.46
N PHE A 85 -5.65 10.39 0.99
CA PHE A 85 -4.57 9.80 1.77
C PHE A 85 -4.24 10.70 2.97
N LYS A 86 -4.11 12.01 2.75
CA LYS A 86 -3.94 13.00 3.83
C LYS A 86 -5.06 12.89 4.86
N ALA A 87 -6.32 12.88 4.43
CA ALA A 87 -7.46 12.73 5.34
C ALA A 87 -7.40 11.43 6.17
N LEU A 88 -6.87 10.34 5.61
CA LEU A 88 -6.72 9.06 6.33
C LEU A 88 -5.64 9.12 7.43
N ILE A 89 -4.55 9.87 7.19
CA ILE A 89 -3.43 10.00 8.13
C ILE A 89 -3.55 11.17 9.11
N ASP A 90 -4.21 12.27 8.69
CA ASP A 90 -4.41 13.51 9.45
C ASP A 90 -5.67 13.48 10.34
N GLU A 91 -6.29 12.30 10.57
CA GLU A 91 -7.36 12.14 11.56
C GLU A 91 -6.84 12.23 13.02
N ASP A 92 -5.98 13.20 13.30
CA ASP A 92 -5.66 13.69 14.64
C ASP A 92 -6.79 14.65 15.03
N LYS A 93 -7.82 14.13 15.68
CA LYS A 93 -8.87 14.94 16.33
C LYS A 93 -8.45 15.33 17.73
#